data_AF-A0A5B0DJH4-F1
#
_entry.id   AF-A0A5B0DJH4-F1
#
_cell.length_a   1.000
_cell.length_b   1.000
_cell.length_c   1.000
_cell.angle_alpha   90.00
_cell.angle_beta   90.00
_cell.angle_gamma   90.00
#
_symmetry.space_group_name_H-M   'P 1'
#
loop_
_entity.id
_entity.type
_entity.pdbx_description
1 polymer ?
#
loop_
_entity_poly.entity_id
_entity_poly.type
_entity_poly.pdbx_seq_one_letter_code
_entity_poly.pdbx_strand_id
1 'polypeptide(L)'
;MNITNEAKQYIQAMLEEQQAKGLRIYAVEGGCCGPQIGLSLDMPEESDTVSIINEISVAIALQAKEFISDLTLDFESKGEQSGLVMIGSPNNC
;
A
#
# COMPACT_ATOMS: atom_id res chain seq x y z
N MET A 1 9.75 1.71 1.64
CA MET A 1 8.76 0.65 1.85
C MET A 1 9.29 -0.69 1.41
N ASN A 2 8.75 -1.75 1.97
CA ASN A 2 8.98 -3.13 1.56
C ASN A 2 7.64 -3.83 1.30
N ILE A 3 7.61 -4.81 0.38
CA ILE A 3 6.42 -5.62 0.11
C ILE A 3 6.83 -7.07 0.24
N THR A 4 6.19 -7.82 1.15
CA THR A 4 6.48 -9.25 1.32
C THR A 4 6.04 -10.05 0.10
N ASN A 5 6.57 -11.26 -0.06
CA ASN A 5 6.17 -12.12 -1.18
C ASN A 5 4.69 -12.51 -1.10
N GLU A 6 4.17 -12.71 0.11
CA GLU A 6 2.75 -13.02 0.34
C GLU A 6 1.86 -11.85 -0.10
N ALA A 7 2.19 -10.62 0.33
CA ALA A 7 1.51 -9.42 -0.13
C ALA A 7 1.58 -9.26 -1.65
N LYS A 8 2.75 -9.49 -2.24
CA LYS A 8 2.93 -9.41 -3.69
C LYS A 8 1.96 -10.36 -4.42
N GLN A 9 1.91 -11.63 -4.04
CA GLN A 9 1.04 -12.61 -4.69
C GLN A 9 -0.43 -12.19 -4.61
N TYR A 10 -0.87 -11.71 -3.44
CA TYR A 10 -2.24 -11.25 -3.25
C TYR A 10 -2.55 -10.00 -4.08
N ILE A 11 -1.65 -9.01 -4.09
CA ILE A 11 -1.81 -7.78 -4.88
C ILE A 11 -1.84 -8.11 -6.37
N GLN A 12 -0.95 -8.97 -6.87
CA GLN A 12 -0.95 -9.39 -8.27
C GLN A 12 -2.29 -10.02 -8.66
N ALA A 13 -2.83 -10.93 -7.83
CA ALA A 13 -4.13 -11.52 -8.06
C ALA A 13 -5.25 -10.46 -8.10
N MET A 14 -5.25 -9.50 -7.18
CA MET A 14 -6.23 -8.39 -7.19
C MET A 14 -6.06 -7.48 -8.41
N LEU A 15 -4.83 -7.18 -8.83
CA LEU A 15 -4.57 -6.35 -10.01
C LEU A 15 -5.08 -7.03 -11.28
N GLU A 16 -4.86 -8.34 -11.42
CA GLU A 16 -5.40 -9.12 -12.53
C GLU A 16 -6.93 -9.15 -12.51
N GLU A 17 -7.53 -9.39 -11.34
CA GLU A 17 -8.99 -9.46 -11.18
C GLU A 17 -9.67 -8.11 -11.48
N GLN A 18 -9.11 -7.02 -10.98
CA GLN A 18 -9.64 -5.67 -11.17
C GLN A 18 -9.15 -5.01 -12.48
N GLN A 19 -8.35 -5.72 -13.28
CA GLN A 19 -7.66 -5.20 -14.47
C GLN A 19 -6.89 -3.89 -14.19
N ALA A 20 -6.41 -3.75 -12.96
CA ALA A 20 -5.66 -2.59 -12.51
C ALA A 20 -4.18 -2.72 -12.90
N LYS A 21 -3.55 -1.58 -13.20
CA LYS A 21 -2.16 -1.54 -13.69
C LYS A 21 -1.12 -1.41 -12.57
N GLY A 22 -1.57 -1.16 -11.34
CA GLY A 22 -0.69 -0.96 -10.20
C GLY A 22 -1.47 -0.64 -8.94
N LEU A 23 -0.73 -0.53 -7.84
CA LEU A 23 -1.24 -0.14 -6.54
C LEU A 23 -0.96 1.35 -6.33
N ARG A 24 -1.87 2.07 -5.69
CA ARG A 24 -1.70 3.46 -5.30
C ARG A 24 -1.72 3.57 -3.78
N ILE A 25 -0.75 4.31 -3.24
CA ILE A 25 -0.58 4.58 -1.82
C ILE A 25 -0.77 6.07 -1.59
N TYR A 26 -1.68 6.42 -0.69
CA TYR A 26 -1.99 7.79 -0.32
C TYR A 26 -2.12 7.91 1.20
N ALA A 27 -1.86 9.10 1.74
CA ALA A 27 -2.09 9.36 3.16
C ALA A 27 -3.39 10.15 3.32
N VAL A 28 -4.29 9.69 4.17
CA VAL A 28 -5.55 10.37 4.50
C VAL A 28 -5.34 11.14 5.79
N GLU A 29 -5.51 12.46 5.72
CA GLU A 29 -5.54 13.32 6.89
C GLU A 29 -6.92 13.19 7.57
N GLY A 30 -6.94 12.87 8.86
CA GLY A 30 -8.21 12.74 9.61
C GLY A 30 -8.32 11.59 10.60
N GLY A 31 -7.27 10.78 10.79
CA GLY A 31 -7.23 9.83 11.89
C GLY A 31 -7.11 10.56 13.24
N CYS A 32 -7.78 10.06 14.28
CA CYS A 32 -7.61 10.51 15.67
C CYS A 32 -6.12 10.49 16.11
N CYS A 33 -5.31 9.66 15.45
CA CYS A 33 -3.91 9.38 15.77
C CYS A 33 -2.93 9.74 14.63
N GLY A 34 -3.29 10.68 13.76
CA GLY A 34 -2.42 11.14 12.66
C GLY A 34 -2.85 10.64 11.27
N PRO A 35 -2.01 10.88 10.24
CA PRO A 35 -2.33 10.50 8.87
C PRO A 35 -2.40 8.98 8.74
N GLN A 36 -3.51 8.48 8.19
CA GLN A 36 -3.69 7.06 7.90
C GLN A 36 -3.23 6.76 6.49
N ILE A 37 -2.37 5.76 6.31
CA ILE A 37 -1.99 5.33 4.97
C ILE A 37 -3.12 4.48 4.41
N GLY A 38 -3.60 4.85 3.22
CA GLY A 38 -4.59 4.14 2.43
C GLY A 38 -3.95 3.49 1.21
N LEU A 39 -4.58 2.43 0.73
CA LEU A 39 -4.19 1.66 -0.45
C LEU A 39 -5.39 1.58 -1.39
N SER A 40 -5.17 1.82 -2.68
CA SER A 40 -6.18 1.60 -3.72
C SER A 40 -5.56 1.00 -4.98
N LEU A 41 -6.38 0.41 -5.84
CA LEU A 41 -5.95 -0.21 -7.10
C LEU A 41 -6.22 0.75 -8.27
N ASP A 42 -5.84 2.02 -8.08
CA ASP A 42 -6.08 3.10 -9.04
C ASP A 42 -4.84 3.39 -9.90
N MET A 43 -5.06 4.15 -10.97
CA MET A 43 -3.96 4.71 -11.75
C MET A 43 -3.20 5.78 -10.94
N PRO A 44 -1.88 5.93 -11.17
CA PRO A 44 -1.13 7.06 -10.60
C PRO A 44 -1.73 8.40 -11.02
N GLU A 45 -1.81 9.33 -10.08
CA GLU A 45 -2.08 10.75 -10.37
C GLU A 45 -0.80 11.47 -10.85
N GLU A 46 -0.96 12.66 -11.44
CA GLU A 46 0.17 13.42 -12.01
C GLU A 46 1.26 13.77 -10.98
N SER A 47 0.87 13.92 -9.71
CA SER A 47 1.77 14.22 -8.59
C SER A 47 2.35 12.97 -7.93
N ASP A 48 1.92 11.77 -8.32
CA ASP A 48 2.38 10.52 -7.73
C ASP A 48 3.74 10.11 -8.29
N THR A 49 4.60 9.58 -7.42
CA THR A 49 5.85 8.94 -7.84
C THR A 49 5.61 7.45 -8.04
N VAL A 50 5.69 6.97 -9.28
CA VAL A 50 5.62 5.53 -9.56
C VAL A 50 6.96 4.87 -9.29
N SER A 51 6.96 3.84 -8.44
CA SER A 51 8.13 3.00 -8.14
C SER A 51 7.78 1.54 -8.33
N ILE A 52 8.74 0.76 -8.84
CA ILE A 52 8.59 -0.70 -8.93
C ILE A 52 9.18 -1.31 -7.66
N ILE A 53 8.33 -1.95 -6.86
CA ILE A 53 8.73 -2.57 -5.58
C ILE A 53 8.25 -4.01 -5.59
N ASN A 54 9.20 -4.93 -5.45
CA ASN A 54 8.93 -6.37 -5.53
C ASN A 54 8.14 -6.77 -6.81
N GLU A 55 8.51 -6.18 -7.95
CA GLU A 55 7.88 -6.36 -9.28
C GLU A 55 6.44 -5.81 -9.39
N ILE A 56 5.97 -5.05 -8.41
CA ILE A 56 4.68 -4.36 -8.45
C ILE A 56 4.89 -2.89 -8.75
N SER A 57 4.11 -2.35 -9.68
CA SER A 57 4.05 -0.91 -9.94
C SER A 57 3.25 -0.23 -8.83
N VAL A 58 3.93 0.59 -8.03
CA VAL A 58 3.34 1.29 -6.89
C VAL A 58 3.41 2.80 -7.13
N ALA A 59 2.25 3.45 -7.22
CA ALA A 59 2.09 4.88 -7.26
C ALA A 59 2.07 5.45 -5.84
N ILE A 60 3.01 6.34 -5.53
CA ILE A 60 3.17 6.90 -4.19
C ILE A 60 2.78 8.37 -4.24
N ALA A 61 1.69 8.72 -3.56
CA ALA A 61 1.27 10.11 -3.44
C ALA A 61 2.31 10.93 -2.68
N LEU A 62 2.45 12.20 -3.05
CA LEU A 62 3.43 13.10 -2.46
C LEU A 62 3.33 13.16 -0.92
N GLN A 63 2.11 13.20 -0.39
CA GLN A 63 1.81 13.19 1.05
C GLN A 63 2.20 11.89 1.77
N ALA A 64 2.24 10.75 1.06
CA ALA A 64 2.63 9.47 1.65
C ALA A 64 4.15 9.24 1.59
N LYS A 65 4.84 9.89 0.65
CA LYS A 65 6.26 9.66 0.31
C LYS A 65 7.20 9.67 1.51
N GLU A 66 6.96 10.56 2.47
CA GLU A 66 7.77 10.68 3.70
C GLU A 66 7.54 9.53 4.68
N PHE A 67 6.34 8.94 4.67
CA PHE A 67 5.96 7.85 5.58
C PHE A 67 6.26 6.47 5.01
N ILE A 68 6.33 6.31 3.67
CA ILE A 68 6.46 4.97 3.10
C ILE A 68 7.82 4.32 3.37
N SER A 69 8.87 5.10 3.61
CA SER A 69 10.25 4.59 3.63
C SER A 69 10.39 3.41 4.61
N ASP A 70 9.75 3.52 5.78
CA ASP A 70 9.78 2.53 6.85
C ASP A 70 8.57 1.56 6.86
N LEU A 71 7.62 1.71 5.93
CA LEU A 71 6.45 0.83 5.85
C LEU A 71 6.80 -0.52 5.23
N THR A 72 6.27 -1.59 5.80
CA THR A 72 6.23 -2.90 5.17
C THR A 72 4.79 -3.30 4.92
N LEU A 73 4.46 -3.56 3.66
CA LEU A 73 3.18 -4.12 3.27
C LEU A 73 3.29 -5.64 3.32
N ASP A 74 2.44 -6.24 4.15
CA ASP A 74 2.38 -7.68 4.33
C ASP A 74 0.94 -8.17 4.10
N PHE A 75 0.77 -9.47 3.96
CA PHE A 75 -0.52 -10.10 3.83
C PHE A 75 -0.70 -11.11 4.95
N GLU A 76 -1.69 -10.88 5.80
CA GLU A 76 -2.05 -11.81 6.85
C GLU A 76 -3.38 -12.48 6.52
N SER A 77 -3.35 -13.81 6.47
CA SER A 77 -4.54 -14.65 6.48
C SER A 77 -4.71 -15.27 7.87
N LYS A 78 -5.29 -14.50 8.80
CA LYS A 78 -5.59 -15.00 10.16
C LYS A 78 -7.07 -15.36 10.26
N GLY A 79 -7.35 -16.66 10.15
CA GLY A 79 -8.70 -17.21 10.30
C GLY A 79 -9.61 -16.82 9.15
N GLU A 80 -10.78 -16.26 9.45
CA GLU A 80 -11.79 -15.85 8.45
C GLU A 80 -11.47 -14.52 7.76
N GLN A 81 -10.49 -13.76 8.27
CA GLN A 81 -10.09 -12.48 7.70
C GLN A 81 -8.71 -12.61 7.06
N SER A 82 -8.69 -12.47 5.74
CA SER A 82 -7.47 -12.36 4.95
C SER A 82 -7.40 -10.97 4.36
N GLY A 83 -6.28 -10.29 4.54
CA GLY A 83 -6.14 -8.91 4.07
C GLY A 83 -4.72 -8.39 4.12
N LEU A 84 -4.52 -7.27 3.43
CA LEU A 84 -3.26 -6.54 3.46
C LEU A 84 -3.13 -5.78 4.78
N VAL A 85 -1.96 -5.89 5.40
CA VAL A 85 -1.61 -5.20 6.65
C VAL A 85 -0.37 -4.33 6.43
N MET A 86 -0.35 -3.15 7.04
CA MET A 86 0.79 -2.24 6.98
C MET A 86 1.52 -2.24 8.31
N ILE A 87 2.75 -2.74 8.28
CA ILE A 87 3.65 -2.83 9.43
C ILE A 87 4.61 -1.63 9.40
N GLY A 88 4.90 -1.05 10.57
CA GLY A 88 5.83 0.08 10.69
C GLY A 88 5.19 1.45 10.47
N SER A 89 3.86 1.52 10.28
CA SER A 89 3.15 2.80 10.30
C SER A 89 3.32 3.45 11.67
N PRO A 90 3.54 4.78 11.78
CA PRO A 90 3.78 5.47 13.07
C PRO A 90 2.60 5.44 14.06
N ASN A 91 1.57 4.63 13.80
CA ASN A 91 0.42 4.39 14.66
C ASN A 91 0.81 3.48 15.84
N ASN A 92 1.69 3.94 16.73
CA ASN A 92 1.74 3.46 18.10
C ASN A 92 0.74 4.29 18.92
N CYS A 93 -0.53 3.90 18.88
CA CYS A 93 -1.53 4.38 19.82
C CYS A 93 -2.15 3.20 20.56
#